data_AF-A0A418VB81-F1
#
_entry.id   AF-A0A418VB81-F1
#
_cell.length_a   1.000
_cell.length_b   1.000
_cell.length_c   1.000
_cell.angle_alpha   90.00
_cell.angle_beta   90.00
_cell.angle_gamma   90.00
#
_symmetry.space_group_name_H-M   'P 1'
#
loop_
_entity.id
_entity.type
_entity.pdbx_description
1 polymer ?
#
loop_
_entity_poly.entity_id
_entity_poly.type
_entity_poly.pdbx_seq_one_letter_code
_entity_poly.pdbx_strand_id
1 'polypeptide(L)'
;MDLTSLEKTGKFAELADWVHTFNSVHGVHLVVLYLCCGELRLPWAFQVWRGKGTPSPAQLALKLLRTIPAALLAGKQRPRLHADGGFESTEFI
;
A
#
# COMPACT_ATOMS: atom_id res chain seq x y z
N MET A 1 7.21 -1.59 -1.39
CA MET A 1 5.78 -1.47 -1.09
C MET A 1 5.51 -2.33 0.09
N ASP A 2 4.65 -1.86 0.98
CA ASP A 2 4.36 -2.54 2.22
C ASP A 2 2.89 -2.34 2.61
N LEU A 3 2.35 -3.29 3.38
CA LEU A 3 1.03 -3.19 3.99
C LEU A 3 1.20 -3.06 5.49
N THR A 4 0.88 -1.89 6.02
CA THR A 4 0.97 -1.62 7.46
C THR A 4 -0.40 -1.40 8.06
N SER A 5 -0.53 -1.63 9.36
CA SER A 5 -1.78 -1.48 10.10
C SER A 5 -1.59 -0.53 11.27
N LEU A 6 -2.44 0.50 11.33
CA LEU A 6 -2.56 1.38 12.49
C LEU A 6 -3.62 0.79 13.40
N GLU A 7 -3.18 0.03 14.41
CA GLU A 7 -4.07 -0.61 15.37
C GLU A 7 -4.91 0.42 16.13
N LYS A 8 -6.18 0.09 16.36
CA LYS A 8 -7.13 0.95 17.06
C LYS A 8 -7.76 0.19 18.23
N THR A 9 -7.70 0.78 19.42
CA THR A 9 -8.37 0.29 20.63
C THR A 9 -9.41 1.32 21.10
N GLY A 10 -10.64 0.87 21.36
CA GLY A 10 -11.75 1.74 21.77
C GLY A 10 -12.79 1.98 20.66
N LYS A 11 -13.68 2.95 20.88
CA LYS A 11 -14.82 3.25 19.98
C LYS A 11 -14.47 4.41 19.06
N PHE A 12 -14.31 4.14 17.76
CA PHE A 12 -14.06 5.15 16.72
C PHE A 12 -15.24 5.26 15.76
N ALA A 13 -16.38 5.76 16.23
CA ALA A 13 -17.62 5.80 15.45
C ALA A 13 -17.48 6.58 14.12
N GLU A 14 -16.75 7.69 14.14
CA GLU A 14 -16.49 8.52 12.94
C GLU A 14 -15.57 7.84 11.91
N LEU A 15 -14.83 6.80 12.32
CA LEU A 15 -13.94 6.02 11.46
C LEU A 15 -14.49 4.62 11.19
N ALA A 16 -15.78 4.36 11.45
CA ALA A 16 -16.37 3.03 11.30
C ALA A 16 -16.15 2.45 9.90
N ASP A 17 -16.22 3.27 8.85
CA ASP A 17 -15.99 2.86 7.46
C ASP A 17 -14.50 2.69 7.09
N TRP A 18 -13.59 3.03 8.01
CA TRP A 18 -12.14 3.02 7.82
C TRP A 18 -11.46 1.92 8.65
N VAL A 19 -12.04 1.57 9.79
CA VAL A 19 -11.49 0.58 10.71
C VAL A 19 -12.03 -0.80 10.37
N HIS A 20 -11.13 -1.70 9.98
CA HIS A 20 -11.46 -3.07 9.60
C HIS A 20 -10.58 -4.04 10.39
N THR A 21 -10.89 -5.33 10.32
CA THR A 21 -10.01 -6.38 10.85
C THR A 21 -9.33 -7.09 9.68
N PHE A 22 -8.00 -7.06 9.66
CA PHE A 22 -7.15 -7.71 8.66
C PHE A 22 -5.97 -8.38 9.34
N ASN A 23 -5.69 -9.65 8.99
CA ASN A 23 -4.62 -10.45 9.60
C ASN A 23 -4.56 -10.33 11.14
N SER A 24 -5.72 -10.47 11.78
CA SER A 24 -5.92 -10.36 13.23
C SER A 24 -5.68 -8.99 13.86
N VAL A 25 -5.39 -7.95 13.07
CA VAL A 25 -5.26 -6.56 13.54
C VAL A 25 -6.56 -5.81 13.28
N HIS A 26 -7.12 -5.19 14.32
CA HIS A 26 -8.25 -4.28 14.21
C HIS A 26 -7.75 -2.85 14.09
N GLY A 27 -7.93 -2.22 12.92
CA GLY A 27 -7.35 -0.92 12.68
C GLY A 27 -7.57 -0.36 11.27
N VAL A 28 -6.81 0.68 10.95
CA VAL A 28 -6.76 1.24 9.60
C VAL A 28 -5.58 0.62 8.87
N HIS A 29 -5.83 0.04 7.71
CA HIS A 29 -4.82 -0.68 6.94
C HIS A 29 -4.37 0.14 5.73
N LEU A 30 -3.06 0.33 5.60
CA LEU A 30 -2.45 1.23 4.63
C LEU A 30 -1.52 0.45 3.71
N VAL A 31 -1.77 0.49 2.42
CA VAL A 31 -0.77 0.12 1.42
C VAL A 31 0.10 1.34 1.17
N VAL A 32 1.40 1.20 1.34
CA VAL A 32 2.35 2.32 1.25
C VAL A 32 3.40 2.06 0.17
N LEU A 33 3.67 3.08 -0.63
CA LEU A 33 4.75 3.11 -1.61
C LEU A 33 5.86 4.07 -1.13
N TYR A 34 7.05 3.53 -0.96
CA TYR A 34 8.29 4.28 -0.71
C TYR A 34 9.15 4.23 -1.96
N LEU A 35 9.74 5.36 -2.34
CA LEU A 35 10.76 5.43 -3.39
C LEU A 35 12.15 5.46 -2.77
N CYS A 36 13.05 4.67 -3.34
CA CYS A 36 14.46 4.62 -2.98
C CYS A 36 15.31 4.92 -4.22
N CYS A 37 16.07 6.01 -4.19
CA CYS A 37 16.97 6.45 -5.27
C CYS A 37 18.36 6.74 -4.69
N GLY A 38 19.24 5.75 -4.69
CA GLY A 38 20.50 5.83 -3.95
C GLY A 38 20.23 5.94 -2.44
N GLU A 39 20.78 6.99 -1.82
CA GLU A 39 20.55 7.31 -0.40
C GLU A 39 19.16 7.92 -0.13
N LEU A 40 18.51 8.49 -1.16
CA LEU A 40 17.23 9.16 -1.00
C LEU A 40 16.12 8.13 -0.75
N ARG A 41 15.40 8.30 0.35
CA ARG A 41 14.24 7.48 0.74
C ARG A 41 13.07 8.41 1.05
N LEU A 42 11.99 8.30 0.28
CA LEU A 42 10.84 9.20 0.39
C LEU A 42 9.53 8.40 0.46
N PRO A 43 8.59 8.74 1.37
CA PRO A 43 7.22 8.27 1.24
C PRO A 43 6.61 8.91 -0.01
N TRP A 44 6.13 8.09 -0.94
CA TRP A 44 5.56 8.58 -2.19
C TRP A 44 4.07 8.81 -2.07
N ALA A 45 3.34 7.76 -1.72
CA ALA A 45 1.90 7.78 -1.59
C ALA A 45 1.42 6.56 -0.79
N PHE A 46 0.18 6.63 -0.31
CA PHE A 46 -0.50 5.52 0.33
C PHE A 46 -1.95 5.38 -0.16
N GLN A 47 -2.52 4.21 0.05
CA GLN A 47 -3.94 3.93 -0.13
C GLN A 47 -4.48 3.25 1.11
N VAL A 48 -5.72 3.58 1.47
CA VAL A 48 -6.40 2.95 2.61
C VAL A 48 -7.22 1.77 2.10
N TRP A 49 -7.00 0.59 2.67
CA TRP A 49 -7.86 -0.56 2.42
C TRP A 49 -9.18 -0.41 3.18
N ARG A 50 -10.29 -0.66 2.47
CA ARG A 50 -11.66 -0.34 2.93
C ARG A 50 -12.47 -1.56 3.32
N GLY A 51 -11.80 -2.66 3.68
CA GLY A 51 -12.45 -3.89 4.07
C GLY A 51 -12.76 -4.81 2.89
N LYS A 52 -13.36 -5.97 3.21
CA LYS A 52 -13.71 -7.00 2.23
C LYS A 52 -14.74 -6.48 1.23
N GLY A 53 -14.66 -6.94 -0.03
CA GLY A 53 -15.53 -6.47 -1.12
C GLY A 53 -15.10 -5.14 -1.75
N THR A 54 -14.06 -4.49 -1.21
CA THR A 54 -13.38 -3.34 -1.83
C THR A 54 -12.08 -3.78 -2.49
N PRO A 55 -11.39 -2.93 -3.28
CA PRO A 55 -10.14 -3.31 -3.93
C PRO A 55 -9.13 -3.92 -2.94
N SER A 56 -8.53 -5.05 -3.33
CA SER A 56 -7.56 -5.76 -2.49
C SER A 56 -6.30 -4.94 -2.25
N PRO A 57 -5.48 -5.25 -1.21
CA PRO A 57 -4.18 -4.60 -1.03
C PRO A 57 -3.30 -4.64 -2.29
N ALA A 58 -3.33 -5.75 -3.04
CA ALA A 58 -2.60 -5.89 -4.30
C ALA A 58 -3.11 -4.95 -5.40
N GLN A 59 -4.44 -4.82 -5.55
CA GLN A 59 -5.06 -3.88 -6.49
C GLN A 59 -4.77 -2.42 -6.11
N LEU A 60 -4.79 -2.10 -4.81
CA LEU A 60 -4.40 -0.79 -4.31
C LEU A 60 -2.92 -0.51 -4.56
N ALA A 61 -2.06 -1.52 -4.45
CA ALA A 61 -0.65 -1.40 -4.76
C ALA A 61 -0.41 -1.08 -6.24
N LEU A 62 -1.10 -1.76 -7.17
CA LEU A 62 -1.08 -1.42 -8.60
C LEU A 62 -1.55 0.01 -8.86
N LYS A 63 -2.57 0.50 -8.15
CA LYS A 63 -3.03 1.90 -8.25
C LYS A 63 -1.92 2.87 -7.82
N LEU A 64 -1.20 2.57 -6.74
CA LEU A 64 -0.06 3.39 -6.30
C LEU A 64 1.08 3.41 -7.31
N LEU A 65 1.42 2.28 -7.92
CA LEU A 65 2.48 2.23 -8.93
C LEU A 65 2.18 3.12 -10.15
N ARG A 66 0.90 3.25 -10.52
CA ARG A 66 0.47 4.16 -11.60
C ARG A 66 0.64 5.64 -11.25
N THR A 67 0.89 6.00 -9.99
CA THR A 67 1.18 7.39 -9.58
C THR A 67 2.63 7.78 -9.79
N ILE A 68 3.52 6.83 -10.11
CA ILE A 68 4.93 7.13 -10.38
C ILE A 68 5.05 7.79 -11.76
N PRO A 69 5.63 8.99 -11.88
CA PRO A 69 5.82 9.67 -13.16
C PRO A 69 6.68 8.82 -14.10
N ALA A 70 6.27 8.73 -15.37
CA ALA A 70 7.00 7.98 -16.39
C ALA A 70 8.46 8.46 -16.54
N ALA A 71 8.74 9.74 -16.26
CA ALA A 71 10.09 10.29 -16.27
C ALA A 71 11.04 9.59 -15.27
N LEU A 72 10.53 9.12 -14.12
CA LEU A 72 11.33 8.37 -13.15
C LEU A 72 11.59 6.93 -13.61
N LEU A 73 10.76 6.41 -14.52
CA LEU A 73 10.86 5.05 -15.05
C LEU A 73 11.70 4.99 -16.35
N ALA A 74 11.85 6.11 -17.06
CA ALA A 74 12.53 6.20 -18.35
C ALA A 74 14.07 6.31 -18.26
N GLY A 75 14.63 6.29 -17.05
CA GLY A 75 16.08 6.38 -16.83
C GLY A 75 16.85 5.13 -17.27
N LYS A 76 18.19 5.22 -17.28
CA LYS A 76 19.08 4.07 -17.59
C LYS A 76 19.04 2.96 -16.54
N GLN A 77 18.61 3.28 -15.32
CA GLN A 77 18.48 2.32 -14.24
C GLN A 77 17.14 1.60 -14.33
N ARG A 78 17.16 0.27 -14.23
CA ARG A 78 15.93 -0.53 -14.19
C ARG A 78 15.27 -0.37 -12.82
N PRO A 79 14.04 0.17 -12.74
CA PRO A 79 13.29 0.22 -11.50
C PRO A 79 13.07 -1.20 -10.96
N ARG A 80 13.20 -1.37 -9.64
CA ARG A 80 12.89 -2.63 -8.96
C ARG A 80 11.78 -2.39 -7.96
N LEU A 81 10.78 -3.25 -8.02
CA LEU A 81 9.70 -3.29 -7.04
C LEU A 81 10.05 -4.32 -5.98
N HIS A 82 10.09 -3.88 -4.72
CA HIS A 82 10.20 -4.76 -3.57
C HIS A 82 8.84 -4.81 -2.88
N ALA A 83 8.28 -6.01 -2.75
CA ALA A 83 7.04 -6.32 -2.04
C ALA A 83 7.16 -7.74 -1.49
N ASP A 84 6.49 -8.03 -0.38
CA ASP A 84 6.48 -9.36 0.24
C ASP A 84 5.28 -10.20 -0.22
N GLY A 85 5.14 -11.40 0.35
CA GLY A 85 4.03 -12.32 0.04
C GLY A 85 2.64 -11.78 0.38
N GLY A 86 2.52 -10.68 1.13
CA GLY A 86 1.24 -10.02 1.38
C GLY A 86 0.58 -9.44 0.11
N PHE A 87 1.33 -9.33 -0.98
CA PHE A 87 0.86 -8.89 -2.29
C PHE A 87 0.77 -10.01 -3.34
N GLU A 88 1.03 -11.26 -2.94
CA GLU A 88 1.05 -12.42 -3.84
C GLU A 88 -0.33 -12.65 -4.45
N SER A 89 -0.50 -12.18 -5.69
CA SER A 89 -1.73 -12.31 -6.47
C SER A 89 -1.38 -12.29 -7.95
N THR A 90 -2.16 -13.00 -8.77
CA THR A 90 -1.96 -13.09 -10.22
C THR A 90 -2.03 -11.73 -10.91
N GLU A 91 -2.74 -10.75 -10.33
CA GLU A 91 -2.83 -9.40 -10.88
C GLU A 91 -1.57 -8.56 -10.60
N PHE A 92 -0.80 -8.90 -9.57
CA PHE A 92 0.35 -8.14 -9.09
C PHE A 92 1.70 -8.66 -9.58
N ILE A 93 1.77 -9.96 -9.88
CA ILE A 93 2.96 -10.66 -10.41
C ILE A 93 2.95 -10.60 -11.94
#